data_AF-A0A1Q7YK81-F1
#
_entry.id   AF-A0A1Q7YK81-F1
#
_cell.length_a   1.000
_cell.length_b   1.000
_cell.length_c   1.000
_cell.angle_alpha   90.00
_cell.angle_beta   90.00
_cell.angle_gamma   90.00
#
_symmetry.space_group_name_H-M   'P 1'
#
loop_
_entity.id
_entity.type
_entity.pdbx_description
1 polymer ?
#
loop_
_entity_poly.entity_id
_entity_poly.type
_entity_poly.pdbx_seq_one_letter_code
_entity_poly.pdbx_strand_id
1 'polypeptide(L)'
;MASDTKKGKKTESRGRMPKVSKKEQIIALFTSGMGEVEDLALITGSRPSYVGSVLQEAGLVSGYFDLYTSSAHPMNVYSKFFANQLGFKDEEVARNSVEIIDRLHSQFEFAGDRAGQHHALSMALIMFDRARWTGKGREAAIFREWLLNRLAEAELVDEEDIDEEEERASSASAR
;
A
#
# COMPACT_ATOMS: atom_id res chain seq x y z
N MET A 1 -79.11 -1.13 -9.87
CA MET A 1 -79.22 -0.71 -8.46
C MET A 1 -78.40 -1.68 -7.62
N ALA A 2 -77.42 -1.16 -6.86
CA ALA A 2 -76.77 -1.74 -5.67
C ALA A 2 -76.18 -3.18 -5.77
N SER A 3 -74.99 -3.49 -5.30
CA SER A 3 -74.08 -2.78 -4.42
C SER A 3 -72.76 -3.55 -4.34
N ASP A 4 -71.68 -2.78 -4.24
CA ASP A 4 -70.35 -3.13 -3.74
C ASP A 4 -70.32 -4.18 -2.63
N THR A 5 -69.30 -5.04 -2.66
CA THR A 5 -68.69 -5.52 -1.41
C THR A 5 -67.18 -5.70 -1.57
N LYS A 6 -66.46 -4.59 -1.30
CA LYS A 6 -65.08 -4.56 -0.84
C LYS A 6 -64.89 -5.53 0.34
N LYS A 7 -63.90 -6.42 0.25
CA LYS A 7 -63.25 -7.00 1.44
C LYS A 7 -61.75 -6.75 1.35
N GLY A 8 -61.32 -5.64 1.93
CA GLY A 8 -59.93 -5.30 2.11
C GLY A 8 -59.26 -6.27 3.07
N LYS A 9 -58.12 -6.83 2.65
CA LYS A 9 -57.15 -7.44 3.54
C LYS A 9 -56.00 -6.44 3.65
N LYS A 10 -56.08 -5.51 4.61
CA LYS A 10 -54.96 -4.69 5.05
C LYS A 10 -53.99 -5.62 5.77
N THR A 11 -53.00 -6.14 5.05
CA THR A 11 -51.80 -6.70 5.67
C THR A 11 -50.91 -5.54 6.04
N GLU A 12 -50.77 -5.34 7.35
CA GLU A 12 -49.88 -4.37 7.97
C GLU A 12 -48.47 -4.50 7.39
N SER A 13 -48.01 -3.45 6.71
CA SER A 13 -46.61 -3.30 6.35
C SER A 13 -45.82 -3.09 7.64
N ARG A 14 -45.31 -4.17 8.23
CA ARG A 14 -44.23 -4.09 9.22
C ARG A 14 -43.12 -3.23 8.62
N GLY A 15 -42.91 -2.05 9.20
CA GLY A 15 -41.86 -1.13 8.79
C GLY A 15 -40.53 -1.88 8.75
N ARG A 16 -39.97 -2.06 7.56
CA ARG A 16 -38.57 -2.43 7.42
C ARG A 16 -37.78 -1.27 8.01
N MET A 17 -37.20 -1.45 9.20
CA MET A 17 -36.17 -0.54 9.67
C MET A 17 -35.11 -0.41 8.56
N PRO A 18 -34.62 0.79 8.25
CA PRO A 18 -33.56 0.95 7.26
C PRO A 18 -32.40 0.05 7.69
N LYS A 19 -32.00 -0.90 6.84
CA LYS A 19 -30.77 -1.65 7.08
C LYS A 19 -29.66 -0.62 7.03
N VAL A 20 -29.01 -0.38 8.18
CA VAL A 20 -27.82 0.47 8.26
C VAL A 20 -26.86 0.02 7.18
N SER A 21 -26.48 0.95 6.30
CA SER A 21 -25.61 0.65 5.17
C SER A 21 -24.23 0.21 5.67
N LYS A 22 -23.50 -0.56 4.87
CA LYS A 22 -22.12 -0.95 5.22
C LYS A 22 -21.24 0.28 5.50
N LYS A 23 -21.43 1.36 4.75
CA LYS A 23 -20.75 2.65 4.95
C LYS A 23 -20.99 3.21 6.36
N GLU A 24 -22.25 3.28 6.80
CA GLU A 24 -22.60 3.77 8.13
C GLU A 24 -22.10 2.86 9.25
N GLN A 25 -22.12 1.53 9.04
CA GLN A 25 -21.57 0.56 10.00
C GLN A 25 -20.06 0.76 10.18
N ILE A 26 -19.31 0.93 9.07
CA ILE A 26 -17.87 1.18 9.09
C ILE A 26 -17.55 2.46 9.87
N ILE A 27 -18.26 3.55 9.58
CA ILE A 27 -18.06 4.84 10.25
C ILE A 27 -18.38 4.75 11.75
N ALA A 28 -19.48 4.10 12.11
CA ALA A 28 -19.88 3.92 13.51
C ALA A 28 -18.87 3.10 14.31
N LEU A 29 -18.37 2.00 13.75
CA LEU A 29 -17.35 1.18 14.40
C LEU A 29 -16.03 1.95 14.57
N PHE A 30 -15.58 2.66 13.53
CA PHE A 30 -14.36 3.47 13.63
C PHE A 30 -14.46 4.56 14.69
N THR A 31 -15.56 5.31 14.69
CA THR A 31 -15.81 6.35 15.70
C THR A 31 -16.02 5.80 17.12
N SER A 32 -16.38 4.52 17.26
CA SER A 32 -16.42 3.81 18.56
C SER A 32 -15.04 3.39 19.08
N GLY A 33 -13.97 3.64 18.32
CA GLY A 33 -12.58 3.37 18.72
C GLY A 33 -11.94 2.16 18.03
N MET A 34 -12.63 1.50 17.10
CA MET A 34 -12.06 0.41 16.30
C MET A 34 -11.27 0.98 15.12
N GLY A 35 -9.99 1.26 15.35
CA GLY A 35 -9.12 1.93 14.37
C GLY A 35 -8.57 1.02 13.27
N GLU A 36 -8.54 -0.30 13.49
CA GLU A 36 -7.93 -1.26 12.57
C GLU A 36 -8.86 -1.58 11.39
N VAL A 37 -8.36 -1.38 10.17
CA VAL A 37 -9.14 -1.55 8.93
C VAL A 37 -9.47 -3.03 8.67
N GLU A 38 -8.58 -3.93 9.07
CA GLU A 38 -8.74 -5.38 9.08
C GLU A 38 -9.95 -5.81 9.90
N ASP A 39 -10.03 -5.32 11.13
CA ASP A 39 -11.10 -5.66 12.06
C ASP A 39 -12.45 -5.15 11.55
N LEU A 40 -12.47 -3.92 11.04
CA LEU A 40 -13.63 -3.32 10.39
C LEU A 40 -14.08 -4.11 9.16
N ALA A 41 -13.14 -4.58 8.34
CA ALA A 41 -13.43 -5.40 7.16
C ALA A 41 -14.04 -6.75 7.55
N LEU A 42 -13.46 -7.40 8.56
CA LEU A 42 -13.95 -8.67 9.10
C LEU A 42 -15.37 -8.55 9.65
N ILE A 43 -15.62 -7.55 10.51
CA ILE A 43 -16.91 -7.36 11.19
C ILE A 43 -18.01 -6.95 10.22
N THR A 44 -17.70 -6.07 9.25
CA THR A 44 -18.71 -5.56 8.31
C THR A 44 -18.87 -6.44 7.07
N GLY A 45 -18.06 -7.50 6.93
CA GLY A 45 -18.01 -8.33 5.73
C GLY A 45 -17.69 -7.52 4.48
N SER A 46 -16.74 -6.60 4.61
CA SER A 46 -16.29 -5.68 3.56
C SER A 46 -14.86 -6.02 3.15
N ARG A 47 -14.44 -5.54 1.97
CA ARG A 47 -13.01 -5.58 1.61
C ARG A 47 -12.26 -4.48 2.37
N PRO A 48 -11.03 -4.72 2.84
CA PRO A 48 -10.25 -3.69 3.53
C PRO A 48 -10.08 -2.41 2.70
N SER A 49 -9.90 -2.54 1.38
CA SER A 49 -9.85 -1.39 0.46
C SER A 49 -11.13 -0.54 0.45
N TYR A 50 -12.31 -1.17 0.57
CA TYR A 50 -13.58 -0.46 0.66
C TYR A 50 -13.76 0.25 2.01
N VAL A 51 -13.26 -0.36 3.09
CA VAL A 51 -13.23 0.28 4.42
C VAL A 51 -12.33 1.51 4.37
N GLY A 52 -11.12 1.39 3.84
CA GLY A 52 -10.19 2.49 3.65
C GLY A 52 -10.79 3.65 2.85
N SER A 53 -11.44 3.36 1.72
CA SER A 53 -12.10 4.41 0.92
C SER A 53 -13.24 5.11 1.67
N VAL A 54 -14.06 4.36 2.42
CA VAL A 54 -15.16 4.93 3.21
C VAL A 54 -14.64 5.88 4.30
N LEU A 55 -13.59 5.48 5.02
CA LEU A 55 -12.99 6.29 6.09
C LEU A 55 -12.31 7.55 5.52
N GLN A 56 -11.67 7.42 4.36
CA GLN A 56 -11.05 8.54 3.66
C GLN A 56 -12.11 9.54 3.17
N GLU A 57 -13.18 9.07 2.52
CA GLU A 57 -14.32 9.91 2.11
C GLU A 57 -14.98 10.63 3.28
N ALA A 58 -15.03 9.99 4.45
CA ALA A 58 -15.59 10.56 5.67
C ALA A 58 -14.64 11.55 6.37
N GLY A 59 -13.41 11.72 5.87
CA GLY A 59 -12.38 12.57 6.49
C GLY A 59 -11.87 12.04 7.83
N LEU A 60 -12.14 10.77 8.15
CA LEU A 60 -11.77 10.14 9.42
C LEU A 60 -10.33 9.62 9.43
N VAL A 61 -9.77 9.38 8.25
CA VAL A 61 -8.35 9.04 8.06
C VAL A 61 -7.74 9.94 6.99
N SER A 62 -6.52 10.41 7.22
CA SER A 62 -5.77 11.20 6.26
C SER A 62 -4.88 10.30 5.40
N GLY A 63 -5.09 10.33 4.08
CA GLY A 63 -4.29 9.60 3.10
C GLY A 63 -4.92 8.28 2.64
N TYR A 64 -4.32 7.68 1.61
CA TYR A 64 -4.71 6.36 1.10
C TYR A 64 -4.24 5.29 2.09
N PHE A 65 -5.20 4.68 2.79
CA PHE A 65 -4.99 3.55 3.68
C PHE A 65 -5.32 2.28 2.89
N ASP A 66 -4.34 1.80 2.14
CA ASP A 66 -4.37 0.41 1.68
C ASP A 66 -3.48 -0.39 2.63
N LEU A 67 -4.05 -1.47 3.17
CA LEU A 67 -3.38 -2.40 4.09
C LEU A 67 -1.99 -2.82 3.59
N TYR A 68 -1.81 -2.81 2.27
CA TYR A 68 -0.60 -3.29 1.61
C TYR A 68 0.47 -2.23 1.39
N THR A 69 0.19 -0.95 1.66
CA THR A 69 1.15 0.15 1.43
C THR A 69 1.24 1.15 2.58
N SER A 70 0.61 0.88 3.73
CA SER A 70 0.77 1.74 4.90
C SER A 70 2.20 1.64 5.46
N SER A 71 2.98 2.71 5.32
CA SER A 71 4.30 2.83 5.95
C SER A 71 4.23 3.16 7.46
N ALA A 72 3.02 3.31 8.02
CA ALA A 72 2.82 3.69 9.42
C ALA A 72 2.99 2.52 10.39
N HIS A 73 2.88 1.28 9.89
CA HIS A 73 3.03 0.07 10.69
C HIS A 73 4.40 -0.57 10.44
N PRO A 74 5.17 -0.92 11.48
CA PRO A 74 6.44 -1.61 11.30
C PRO A 74 6.21 -2.98 10.65
N MET A 75 6.79 -3.21 9.47
CA MET A 75 6.77 -4.52 8.81
C MET A 75 7.88 -5.43 9.37
N ASN A 76 9.02 -4.84 9.73
CA ASN A 76 10.17 -5.55 10.27
C ASN A 76 11.09 -4.57 11.05
N VAL A 77 12.26 -5.07 11.48
CA VAL A 77 13.26 -4.28 12.23
C VAL A 77 13.81 -3.07 11.47
N TYR A 78 13.70 -3.05 10.14
CA TYR A 78 14.19 -1.97 9.29
C TYR A 78 13.18 -0.84 9.12
N SER A 79 11.89 -1.08 9.36
CA SER A 79 10.84 -0.07 9.20
C SER A 79 11.09 1.18 10.07
N LYS A 80 11.78 1.02 11.21
CA LYS A 80 12.20 2.14 12.07
C LYS A 80 13.10 3.16 11.37
N PHE A 81 13.87 2.76 10.35
CA PHE A 81 14.78 3.66 9.64
C PHE A 81 14.04 4.59 8.68
N PHE A 82 12.81 4.24 8.27
CA PHE A 82 12.01 4.97 7.28
C PHE A 82 10.78 5.65 7.89
N ALA A 83 10.43 5.31 9.14
CA ALA A 83 9.27 5.85 9.82
C ALA A 83 9.30 7.39 9.85
N ASN A 84 8.19 8.01 9.42
CA ASN A 84 7.99 9.46 9.36
C ASN A 84 8.99 10.27 8.51
N GLN A 85 9.82 9.61 7.69
CA GLN A 85 10.82 10.28 6.85
C GLN A 85 10.43 10.37 5.37
N LEU A 86 9.43 9.60 4.95
CA LEU A 86 9.05 9.49 3.54
C LEU A 86 7.72 10.21 3.26
N GLY A 87 7.65 10.92 2.13
CA GLY A 87 6.47 11.64 1.67
C GLY A 87 6.42 11.83 0.15
N PHE A 88 5.28 12.30 -0.35
CA PHE A 88 5.07 12.61 -1.78
C PHE A 88 4.10 13.79 -1.95
N LYS A 89 4.17 14.77 -1.04
CA LYS A 89 3.29 15.94 -1.06
C LYS A 89 3.42 16.75 -2.36
N ASP A 90 4.62 16.79 -2.92
CA ASP A 90 4.97 17.37 -4.21
C ASP A 90 6.23 16.64 -4.73
N GLU A 91 6.71 17.03 -5.93
CA GLU A 91 7.89 16.42 -6.55
C GLU A 91 9.17 16.63 -5.73
N GLU A 92 9.30 17.74 -5.00
CA GLU A 92 10.47 18.01 -4.15
C GLU A 92 10.51 17.05 -2.97
N VAL A 93 9.39 16.90 -2.26
CA VAL A 93 9.26 15.94 -1.16
C VAL A 93 9.46 14.49 -1.64
N ALA A 94 9.01 14.16 -2.85
CA ALA A 94 9.25 12.84 -3.44
C ALA A 94 10.75 12.61 -3.72
N ARG A 95 11.47 13.60 -4.28
CA ARG A 95 12.93 13.52 -4.48
C ARG A 95 13.68 13.35 -3.16
N ASN A 96 13.35 14.15 -2.15
CA ASN A 96 13.94 14.02 -0.81
C ASN A 96 13.71 12.62 -0.21
N SER A 97 12.53 12.04 -0.45
CA SER A 97 12.22 10.68 0.02
C SER A 97 13.06 9.63 -0.70
N VAL A 98 13.26 9.77 -2.01
CA VAL A 98 14.16 8.90 -2.77
C VAL A 98 15.60 9.03 -2.30
N GLU A 99 16.09 10.25 -2.02
CA GLU A 99 17.45 10.45 -1.48
C GLU A 99 17.66 9.75 -0.13
N ILE A 100 16.65 9.79 0.75
CA ILE A 100 16.69 9.06 2.03
C ILE A 100 16.74 7.55 1.79
N ILE A 101 15.91 7.04 0.88
CA ILE A 101 15.87 5.62 0.53
C ILE A 101 17.22 5.19 -0.06
N ASP A 102 17.76 5.97 -0.99
CA ASP A 102 19.02 5.71 -1.67
C ASP A 102 20.19 5.63 -0.68
N ARG A 103 20.29 6.63 0.20
CA ARG A 103 21.31 6.66 1.26
C ARG A 103 21.22 5.45 2.18
N LEU A 104 20.02 5.04 2.58
CA LEU A 104 19.83 3.87 3.45
C LEU A 104 20.13 2.58 2.69
N HIS A 105 19.73 2.47 1.43
CA HIS A 105 20.07 1.35 0.57
C HIS A 105 21.59 1.16 0.47
N SER A 106 22.34 2.21 0.12
CA SER A 106 23.80 2.15 0.03
C SER A 106 24.47 1.86 1.37
N GLN A 107 23.90 2.32 2.50
CA GLN A 107 24.40 1.94 3.83
C GLN A 107 24.24 0.45 4.11
N PHE A 108 23.09 -0.14 3.75
CA PHE A 108 22.87 -1.57 3.91
C PHE A 108 23.72 -2.39 2.94
N GLU A 109 23.92 -1.90 1.72
CA GLU A 109 24.84 -2.48 0.75
C GLU A 109 26.28 -2.54 1.27
N PHE A 110 26.80 -1.40 1.75
CA PHE A 110 28.13 -1.34 2.35
C PHE A 110 28.30 -2.28 3.56
N ALA A 111 27.23 -2.49 4.33
CA ALA A 111 27.22 -3.41 5.46
C ALA A 111 27.02 -4.89 5.06
N GLY A 112 26.82 -5.21 3.78
CA GLY A 112 26.48 -6.55 3.30
C GLY A 112 25.08 -7.02 3.73
N ASP A 113 24.22 -6.09 4.17
CA ASP A 113 22.89 -6.38 4.69
C ASP A 113 21.85 -6.45 3.56
N ARG A 114 21.67 -7.65 3.00
CA ARG A 114 20.70 -7.92 1.93
C ARG A 114 19.25 -7.69 2.38
N ALA A 115 18.92 -7.95 3.65
CA ALA A 115 17.57 -7.77 4.15
C ALA A 115 17.21 -6.28 4.27
N GLY A 116 18.17 -5.46 4.69
CA GLY A 116 18.05 -4.01 4.70
C GLY A 116 17.89 -3.42 3.29
N GLN A 117 18.72 -3.86 2.33
CA GLN A 117 18.60 -3.46 0.92
C GLN A 117 17.22 -3.79 0.35
N HIS A 118 16.75 -5.02 0.54
CA HIS A 118 15.42 -5.44 0.11
C HIS A 118 14.31 -4.60 0.75
N HIS A 119 14.47 -4.21 2.02
CA HIS A 119 13.49 -3.34 2.67
C HIS A 119 13.47 -1.94 2.07
N ALA A 120 14.63 -1.37 1.73
CA ALA A 120 14.71 -0.07 1.07
C ALA A 120 14.00 -0.09 -0.30
N LEU A 121 14.21 -1.14 -1.10
CA LEU A 121 13.48 -1.37 -2.36
C LEU A 121 11.97 -1.46 -2.14
N SER A 122 11.55 -2.22 -1.12
CA SER A 122 10.13 -2.35 -0.76
C SER A 122 9.51 -1.01 -0.36
N MET A 123 10.25 -0.16 0.37
CA MET A 123 9.79 1.18 0.74
C MET A 123 9.61 2.09 -0.49
N ALA A 124 10.51 2.02 -1.47
CA ALA A 124 10.34 2.76 -2.72
C ALA A 124 9.10 2.30 -3.50
N LEU A 125 8.86 0.98 -3.58
CA LEU A 125 7.67 0.43 -4.23
C LEU A 125 6.38 0.87 -3.54
N ILE A 126 6.34 0.82 -2.21
CA ILE A 126 5.22 1.31 -1.41
C ILE A 126 4.94 2.79 -1.70
N MET A 127 5.99 3.63 -1.73
CA MET A 127 5.84 5.05 -2.00
C MET A 127 5.37 5.33 -3.43
N PHE A 128 5.88 4.59 -4.41
CA PHE A 128 5.41 4.60 -5.80
C PHE A 128 3.90 4.31 -5.87
N ASP A 129 3.45 3.21 -5.29
CA ASP A 129 2.06 2.78 -5.38
C ASP A 129 1.12 3.78 -4.69
N ARG A 130 1.50 4.30 -3.51
CA ARG A 130 0.72 5.33 -2.81
C ARG A 130 0.59 6.62 -3.63
N ALA A 131 1.69 7.10 -4.21
CA ALA A 131 1.66 8.30 -5.05
C ALA A 131 0.79 8.07 -6.29
N ARG A 132 0.95 6.91 -6.94
CA ARG A 132 0.17 6.55 -8.13
C ARG A 132 -1.33 6.46 -7.85
N TRP A 133 -1.72 5.76 -6.79
CA TRP A 133 -3.13 5.53 -6.45
C TRP A 133 -3.83 6.77 -5.90
N THR A 134 -3.08 7.76 -5.40
CA THR A 134 -3.61 9.07 -5.01
C THR A 134 -3.64 10.10 -6.15
N GLY A 135 -3.34 9.68 -7.39
CA GLY A 135 -3.37 10.54 -8.57
C GLY A 135 -2.14 11.43 -8.75
N LYS A 136 -1.08 11.20 -7.96
CA LYS A 136 0.19 11.94 -7.99
C LYS A 136 1.19 11.28 -8.92
N GLY A 137 0.84 11.25 -10.20
CA GLY A 137 1.61 10.53 -11.22
C GLY A 137 3.03 11.04 -11.42
N ARG A 138 3.27 12.36 -11.26
CA ARG A 138 4.61 12.95 -11.39
C ARG A 138 5.52 12.53 -10.24
N GLU A 139 4.99 12.55 -9.03
CA GLU A 139 5.68 12.08 -7.83
C GLU A 139 5.94 10.57 -7.88
N ALA A 140 4.97 9.79 -8.36
CA ALA A 140 5.14 8.37 -8.60
C ALA A 140 6.27 8.07 -9.59
N ALA A 141 6.42 8.87 -10.67
CA ALA A 141 7.47 8.68 -11.66
C ALA A 141 8.88 8.74 -11.03
N ILE A 142 9.09 9.59 -10.03
CA ILE A 142 10.36 9.73 -9.32
C ILE A 142 10.74 8.42 -8.60
N PHE A 143 9.82 7.83 -7.85
CA PHE A 143 10.07 6.53 -7.19
C PHE A 143 10.27 5.39 -8.21
N ARG A 144 9.50 5.41 -9.30
CA ARG A 144 9.63 4.41 -10.38
C ARG A 144 11.00 4.48 -11.05
N GLU A 145 11.47 5.66 -11.38
CA GLU A 145 12.77 5.86 -12.04
C GLU A 145 13.91 5.30 -11.19
N TRP A 146 13.90 5.61 -9.89
CA TRP A 146 14.87 5.06 -8.96
C TRP A 146 14.82 3.52 -8.89
N LEU A 147 13.63 2.93 -8.79
CA LEU A 147 13.45 1.47 -8.78
C LEU A 147 13.98 0.80 -10.05
N LEU A 148 13.69 1.37 -11.22
CA LEU A 148 14.15 0.82 -12.50
C LEU A 148 15.67 0.86 -12.60
N ASN A 149 16.30 1.96 -12.20
CA ASN A 149 17.76 2.06 -12.21
C ASN A 149 18.38 1.01 -11.28
N ARG A 150 17.84 0.82 -10.07
CA ARG A 150 18.35 -0.17 -9.11
C ARG A 150 18.17 -1.61 -9.56
N LEU A 151 17.06 -1.94 -10.21
CA LEU A 151 16.84 -3.28 -10.75
C LEU A 151 17.74 -3.55 -11.96
N ALA A 152 17.96 -2.56 -12.82
CA ALA A 152 18.88 -2.68 -13.95
C ALA A 152 20.34 -2.85 -13.50
N GLU A 153 20.77 -2.14 -12.45
CA GLU A 153 22.10 -2.33 -11.85
C GLU A 153 22.30 -3.77 -11.33
N ALA A 154 21.27 -4.36 -10.72
CA ALA A 154 21.35 -5.74 -10.24
C ALA A 154 21.49 -6.76 -11.39
N GLU A 155 20.78 -6.55 -12.50
CA GLU A 155 20.90 -7.41 -13.70
C GLU A 155 22.33 -7.38 -14.27
N LEU A 156 23.00 -6.22 -14.28
CA LEU A 156 24.37 -6.09 -14.78
C LEU A 156 25.40 -6.81 -13.91
N VAL A 157 25.24 -6.78 -12.58
CA VAL A 157 26.15 -7.50 -11.66
C VAL A 157 26.05 -9.01 -11.86
N ASP A 158 24.84 -9.54 -12.05
CA ASP A 158 24.64 -10.95 -12.31
C ASP A 158 25.28 -11.38 -13.65
N GLU A 159 25.24 -10.53 -14.69
CA GLU A 159 25.90 -10.80 -15.98
C GLU A 159 27.44 -10.79 -15.88
N GLU A 160 28.03 -9.82 -15.18
CA GLU A 160 29.48 -9.75 -14.97
C GLU A 160 30.03 -10.93 -14.16
N ASP A 161 29.31 -11.39 -13.13
CA ASP A 161 29.69 -12.55 -12.32
C ASP A 161 29.67 -13.86 -13.14
N ILE A 162 28.70 -14.01 -14.06
CA ILE A 162 28.61 -15.17 -14.96
C ILE A 162 29.79 -15.19 -15.93
N ASP A 163 30.12 -14.04 -16.54
CA ASP A 163 31.22 -13.93 -17.49
C ASP A 163 32.58 -14.25 -16.81
N GLU A 164 32.81 -13.78 -15.58
CA GLU A 164 34.02 -14.10 -14.81
C GLU A 164 34.12 -15.59 -14.45
N GLU A 165 33.01 -16.23 -14.10
CA GLU A 165 32.99 -17.66 -13.74
C GLU A 165 33.23 -18.55 -14.97
N GLU A 166 32.66 -18.19 -16.13
CA GLU A 166 32.91 -18.87 -17.41
C GLU A 166 34.37 -18.72 -17.88
N GLU A 167 34.98 -17.53 -17.73
CA GLU A 167 36.38 -17.30 -18.10
C GLU A 167 37.35 -18.09 -17.18
N ARG A 168 37.05 -18.18 -15.88
CA ARG A 168 37.78 -19.04 -14.94
C ARG A 168 37.62 -20.52 -15.25
N ALA A 169 36.43 -20.97 -15.64
CA ALA A 169 36.18 -22.36 -16.02
C ALA A 169 36.91 -22.74 -17.33
N SER A 170 36.91 -21.85 -18.33
CA SER A 170 37.60 -22.02 -19.61
C SER A 170 39.13 -22.08 -19.44
N SER A 171 39.70 -21.21 -18.61
CA SER A 171 41.14 -21.20 -18.32
C SER A 171 41.61 -22.37 -17.46
N ALA A 172 40.74 -22.95 -16.63
CA ALA A 172 41.04 -24.16 -15.86
C ALA A 172 41.01 -25.45 -16.71
N SER A 173 40.17 -25.51 -17.75
CA SER A 173 40.06 -26.68 -18.64
C SER A 173 41.15 -26.75 -19.72
N ALA A 174 41.95 -25.68 -19.89
CA ALA A 174 43.04 -25.59 -20.86
C ALA A 174 44.43 -25.97 -20.29
N ARG A 175 44.49 -26.46 -19.05
CA ARG A 175 45.71 -26.97 -18.39
C ARG A 175 45.62 -28.48 -18.18
#